data_AF-A0A4Q6ABV1-F1
#
_entry.id   AF-A0A4Q6ABV1-F1
#
_cell.length_a   1.000
_cell.length_b   1.000
_cell.length_c   1.000
_cell.angle_alpha   90.00
_cell.angle_beta   90.00
_cell.angle_gamma   90.00
#
_symmetry.space_group_name_H-M   'P 1'
#
loop_
_entity.id
_entity.type
_entity.pdbx_description
1 polymer ?
#
loop_
_entity_poly.entity_id
_entity_poly.type
_entity_poly.pdbx_seq_one_letter_code
_entity_poly.pdbx_strand_id
1 'polypeptide(L)'
;MGHLYPFKNLLSGNCRAWLTGTFETTRAIGSIHSRIGKDNKQKIELAIDIFEKYVDMQALEDKIITFQPEGITPNMFQYQLVKWARRQKKHIVLPEGNDERILKAAARLVAQDIVQLTLLGDPLEIANSVKKLGISID
;
A
#
# COMPACT_ATOMS: atom_id res chain seq x y z
N MET A 1 0.67 -52.30 37.83
CA MET A 1 1.84 -51.99 36.97
C MET A 1 1.53 -50.68 36.26
N GLY A 2 2.41 -49.67 36.36
CA GLY A 2 2.26 -48.36 35.69
C GLY A 2 1.81 -47.23 36.63
N HIS A 3 2.63 -46.84 37.60
CA HIS A 3 3.52 -45.65 37.55
C HIS A 3 2.81 -44.29 37.54
N LEU A 4 2.59 -43.76 38.75
CA LEU A 4 2.72 -42.33 39.04
C LEU A 4 4.14 -41.87 38.69
N TYR A 5 4.28 -40.73 38.03
CA TYR A 5 5.50 -39.92 38.10
C TYR A 5 5.20 -38.47 38.51
N PRO A 6 6.01 -37.89 39.42
CA PRO A 6 5.76 -36.58 40.02
C PRO A 6 6.62 -35.49 39.36
N PHE A 7 6.06 -34.32 39.07
CA PHE A 7 6.86 -33.14 38.73
C PHE A 7 7.21 -32.36 40.01
N LYS A 8 8.35 -32.72 40.60
CA LYS A 8 8.98 -32.01 41.71
C LYS A 8 10.02 -31.04 41.14
N ASN A 9 9.90 -29.78 41.53
CA ASN A 9 10.93 -28.74 41.60
C ASN A 9 11.72 -28.37 40.34
N LEU A 10 11.45 -27.15 39.83
CA LEU A 10 12.51 -26.29 39.31
C LEU A 10 12.26 -24.83 39.78
N LEU A 11 12.67 -24.54 41.01
CA LEU A 11 12.88 -23.19 41.50
C LEU A 11 14.34 -22.80 41.20
N SER A 12 14.57 -22.04 40.13
CA SER A 12 15.75 -21.18 40.01
C SER A 12 15.54 -20.16 38.90
N GLY A 13 15.01 -18.98 39.26
CA GLY A 13 14.85 -17.87 38.33
C GLY A 13 13.94 -16.80 38.89
N ASN A 14 14.54 -15.80 39.55
CA ASN A 14 13.97 -14.53 40.02
C ASN A 14 12.56 -14.21 39.51
N CYS A 15 11.52 -14.76 40.15
CA CYS A 15 10.17 -14.25 40.05
C CYS A 15 10.05 -13.07 41.01
N ARG A 16 10.44 -11.88 40.56
CA ARG A 16 9.85 -10.64 41.07
C ARG A 16 8.39 -10.67 40.64
N ALA A 17 7.53 -11.13 41.55
CA ALA A 17 6.09 -11.10 41.40
C ALA A 17 5.67 -9.72 40.91
N TRP A 18 5.09 -9.67 39.71
CA TRP A 18 4.40 -8.51 39.20
C TRP A 18 3.31 -8.15 40.21
N LEU A 19 3.47 -7.03 40.90
CA LEU A 19 2.58 -6.52 41.96
C LEU A 19 1.23 -5.99 41.44
N THR A 20 0.85 -6.34 40.21
CA THR A 20 -0.36 -5.86 39.53
C THR A 20 -1.24 -7.04 39.16
N GLY A 21 -2.54 -6.93 39.46
CA GLY A 21 -3.50 -7.99 39.23
C GLY A 21 -3.65 -8.34 37.74
N THR A 22 -4.04 -9.59 37.47
CA THR A 22 -4.20 -10.18 36.13
C THR A 22 -4.94 -9.26 35.15
N PHE A 23 -5.90 -8.48 35.65
CA PHE A 23 -6.68 -7.51 34.87
C PHE A 23 -5.82 -6.35 34.33
N GLU A 24 -4.97 -5.75 35.17
CA GLU A 24 -4.09 -4.64 34.78
C GLU A 24 -2.99 -5.12 33.82
N THR A 25 -2.45 -6.32 34.04
CA THR A 25 -1.48 -6.93 33.13
C THR A 25 -2.12 -7.24 31.77
N THR A 26 -3.36 -7.76 31.75
CA THR A 26 -4.10 -8.04 30.51
C THR A 26 -4.41 -6.76 29.75
N ARG A 27 -4.75 -5.66 30.44
CA ARG A 27 -5.00 -4.35 29.82
C ARG A 27 -3.73 -3.74 29.22
N ALA A 28 -2.59 -3.86 29.92
CA ALA A 28 -1.30 -3.39 29.43
C ALA A 28 -0.80 -4.17 28.20
N ILE A 29 -1.07 -5.48 28.14
CA ILE A 29 -0.75 -6.32 26.97
C ILE A 29 -1.71 -6.03 25.81
N GLY A 30 -3.01 -5.84 26.09
CA GLY A 30 -4.02 -5.55 25.08
C GLY A 30 -3.84 -4.22 24.34
N SER A 31 -3.08 -3.27 24.90
CA SER A 31 -2.75 -2.00 24.24
C SER A 31 -1.58 -2.11 23.24
N ILE A 32 -0.87 -3.25 23.22
CA ILE A 32 0.25 -3.51 22.30
C ILE A 32 -0.31 -3.83 20.91
N HIS A 33 -0.45 -2.81 20.08
CA HIS A 33 -0.82 -2.99 18.67
C HIS A 33 0.42 -3.41 17.86
N SER A 34 0.62 -4.72 17.68
CA SER A 34 1.66 -5.24 16.81
C SER A 34 1.31 -5.01 15.33
N ARG A 35 1.67 -3.85 14.78
CA ARG A 35 1.67 -3.63 13.32
C ARG A 35 2.97 -4.15 12.73
N ILE A 36 2.90 -5.01 11.72
CA ILE A 36 4.06 -5.36 10.90
C ILE A 36 4.35 -4.15 10.00
N GLY A 37 5.21 -3.26 10.48
CA GLY A 37 5.74 -2.13 9.72
C GLY A 37 7.02 -2.54 8.98
N LYS A 38 7.38 -1.79 7.93
CA LYS A 38 8.60 -2.03 7.13
C LYS A 38 9.89 -2.05 7.97
N ASP A 39 9.86 -1.44 9.15
CA ASP A 39 11.03 -1.26 10.02
C ASP A 39 11.27 -2.42 11.00
N ASN A 40 10.31 -3.34 11.16
CA ASN A 40 10.42 -4.44 12.12
C ASN A 40 10.85 -5.75 11.44
N LYS A 41 12.14 -5.84 11.10
CA LYS A 41 12.75 -6.98 10.39
C LYS A 41 12.50 -8.33 11.08
N GLN A 42 12.63 -8.38 12.41
CA GLN A 42 12.45 -9.61 13.18
C GLN A 42 11.01 -10.18 13.09
N LYS A 43 10.00 -9.30 13.12
CA LYS A 43 8.60 -9.75 12.95
C LYS A 43 8.31 -10.18 11.52
N ILE A 44 8.97 -9.57 10.54
CA ILE A 44 8.85 -9.95 9.13
C ILE A 44 9.46 -11.34 8.92
N GLU A 45 10.67 -11.58 9.41
CA GLU A 45 11.34 -12.88 9.33
C GLU A 45 10.52 -13.98 10.01
N LEU A 46 10.05 -13.75 11.25
CA LEU A 46 9.20 -14.71 11.95
C LEU A 46 7.87 -14.97 11.21
N ALA A 47 7.27 -13.94 10.60
CA ALA A 47 6.06 -14.10 9.81
C ALA A 47 6.31 -14.93 8.55
N ILE A 48 7.46 -14.75 7.89
CA ILE A 48 7.88 -15.57 6.74
C ILE A 48 8.09 -17.02 7.19
N ASP A 49 8.85 -17.26 8.26
CA ASP A 49 9.13 -18.62 8.77
C ASP A 49 7.83 -19.37 9.14
N ILE A 50 6.88 -18.68 9.79
CA ILE A 50 5.57 -19.26 10.13
C ILE A 50 4.75 -19.52 8.87
N PHE A 51 4.78 -18.61 7.91
CA PHE A 51 4.05 -18.76 6.66
C PHE A 51 4.56 -19.98 5.88
N GLU A 52 5.87 -20.10 5.67
CA GLU A 52 6.47 -21.25 4.98
C GLU A 52 6.19 -22.58 5.68
N LYS A 53 6.15 -22.58 7.02
CA LYS A 53 5.93 -23.80 7.80
C LYS A 53 4.49 -24.30 7.78
N TYR A 54 3.52 -23.40 7.68
CA TYR A 54 2.10 -23.73 7.90
C TYR A 54 1.19 -23.46 6.70
N VAL A 55 1.67 -22.77 5.67
CA VAL A 55 0.90 -22.51 4.45
C VAL A 55 1.33 -23.48 3.36
N ASP A 56 0.36 -24.23 2.85
CA ASP A 56 0.54 -25.06 1.67
C ASP A 56 0.69 -24.16 0.44
N MET A 57 1.93 -24.02 -0.04
CA MET A 57 2.27 -23.19 -1.18
C MET A 57 1.60 -23.69 -2.47
N GLN A 58 1.45 -25.00 -2.68
CA GLN A 58 0.83 -25.53 -3.89
C GLN A 58 -0.67 -25.24 -3.91
N ALA A 59 -1.36 -25.49 -2.78
CA ALA A 59 -2.78 -25.16 -2.67
C ALA A 59 -3.05 -23.65 -2.75
N LEU A 60 -2.11 -22.82 -2.31
CA LEU A 60 -2.19 -21.36 -2.43
C LEU A 60 -1.98 -20.92 -3.89
N GLU A 61 -0.98 -21.45 -4.59
CA GLU A 61 -0.72 -21.18 -6.00
C GLU A 61 -1.93 -21.55 -6.88
N ASP A 62 -2.50 -22.74 -6.68
CA ASP A 62 -3.70 -23.18 -7.39
C ASP A 62 -4.88 -22.23 -7.17
N LYS A 63 -5.06 -21.72 -5.95
CA LYS A 63 -6.09 -20.73 -5.61
C LYS A 63 -5.83 -19.34 -6.16
N ILE A 64 -4.56 -18.92 -6.22
CA ILE A 64 -4.19 -17.62 -6.81
C ILE A 64 -4.39 -17.64 -8.33
N ILE A 65 -4.05 -18.74 -9.00
CA ILE A 65 -4.22 -18.91 -10.44
C ILE A 65 -5.71 -19.01 -10.81
N THR A 66 -6.52 -19.70 -9.99
CA THR A 66 -7.98 -19.80 -10.21
C THR A 66 -8.76 -18.56 -9.77
N PHE A 67 -8.17 -17.66 -8.98
CA PHE A 67 -8.77 -16.38 -8.66
C PHE A 67 -8.73 -15.45 -9.87
N GLN A 68 -9.78 -15.53 -10.70
CA GLN A 68 -10.09 -14.46 -11.64
C GLN A 68 -10.96 -13.43 -10.94
N PRO A 69 -10.44 -12.24 -10.60
CA PRO A 69 -11.31 -11.18 -10.12
C PRO A 69 -12.34 -10.88 -11.22
N GLU A 70 -13.62 -11.01 -10.88
CA GLU A 70 -14.70 -10.61 -11.79
C GLU A 70 -14.63 -9.09 -11.99
N GLY A 71 -14.20 -8.69 -13.19
CA GLY A 71 -14.13 -7.30 -13.59
C GLY A 71 -12.78 -6.61 -13.32
N ILE A 72 -12.66 -5.42 -13.90
CA ILE A 72 -11.47 -4.59 -13.79
C ILE A 72 -11.64 -3.66 -12.59
N THR A 73 -10.71 -3.71 -11.63
CA THR A 73 -10.70 -2.73 -10.54
C THR A 73 -10.41 -1.32 -11.09
N PRO A 74 -10.89 -0.23 -10.46
CA PRO A 74 -10.64 1.13 -10.94
C PRO A 74 -9.15 1.44 -11.18
N ASN A 75 -8.26 0.95 -10.31
CA ASN A 75 -6.81 1.13 -10.47
C ASN A 75 -6.25 0.35 -11.66
N MET A 76 -6.71 -0.88 -11.90
CA MET A 76 -6.31 -1.65 -13.09
C MET A 76 -6.78 -0.98 -14.37
N PHE A 77 -7.99 -0.41 -14.39
CA PHE A 77 -8.51 0.31 -15.55
C PHE A 77 -7.67 1.54 -15.88
N GLN A 78 -7.38 2.38 -14.88
CA GLN A 78 -6.51 3.54 -15.05
C GLN A 78 -5.12 3.14 -15.55
N TYR A 79 -4.55 2.08 -14.98
CA TYR A 79 -3.25 1.56 -15.44
C TYR A 79 -3.29 1.12 -16.90
N GLN A 80 -4.34 0.41 -17.33
CA GLN A 80 -4.51 0.00 -18.73
C GLN A 80 -4.61 1.21 -19.67
N LEU A 81 -5.38 2.25 -19.30
CA LEU A 81 -5.48 3.49 -20.07
C LEU A 81 -4.12 4.16 -20.26
N VAL A 82 -3.35 4.32 -19.17
CA VAL A 82 -2.00 4.90 -19.22
C VAL A 82 -1.07 4.05 -20.10
N LYS A 83 -1.15 2.72 -19.97
CA LYS A 83 -0.35 1.79 -20.79
C LYS A 83 -0.69 1.91 -22.27
N TRP A 84 -1.95 2.10 -22.64
CA TRP A 84 -2.36 2.32 -24.03
C TRP A 84 -1.90 3.68 -24.55
N ALA A 85 -2.09 4.74 -23.75
CA ALA A 85 -1.64 6.09 -24.10
C ALA A 85 -0.12 6.16 -24.34
N ARG A 86 0.68 5.45 -23.54
CA ARG A 86 2.14 5.34 -23.76
C ARG A 86 2.51 4.68 -25.08
N ARG A 87 1.78 3.63 -25.49
CA ARG A 87 2.04 2.91 -26.74
C ARG A 87 1.67 3.74 -27.95
N GLN A 88 0.63 4.56 -27.84
CA GLN A 88 0.17 5.41 -28.92
C GLN A 88 -0.26 6.76 -28.34
N LYS A 89 0.69 7.69 -28.27
CA LYS A 89 0.41 9.05 -27.80
C LYS A 89 -0.59 9.71 -28.74
N LYS A 90 -1.69 10.19 -28.18
CA LYS A 90 -2.73 10.92 -28.90
C LYS A 90 -2.53 12.41 -28.67
N HIS A 91 -2.96 13.21 -29.65
CA HIS A 91 -3.07 14.66 -29.53
C HIS A 91 -4.42 15.02 -28.93
N ILE A 92 -4.40 15.79 -27.85
CA ILE A 92 -5.59 16.22 -27.10
C ILE A 92 -5.63 17.74 -27.09
N VAL A 93 -6.77 18.30 -27.50
CA VAL A 93 -7.05 19.74 -27.39
C VAL A 93 -7.93 19.95 -26.17
N LEU A 94 -7.51 20.85 -25.28
CA LEU A 94 -8.23 21.22 -24.07
C LEU A 94 -8.72 22.67 -24.21
N PRO A 95 -10.02 22.88 -24.50
CA PRO A 95 -10.56 24.22 -24.74
C PRO A 95 -10.65 25.10 -23.48
N GLU A 96 -10.67 24.50 -22.29
CA GLU A 96 -10.78 25.20 -21.01
C GLU A 96 -9.41 25.46 -20.38
N GLY A 97 -8.46 26.01 -21.14
CA GLY A 97 -7.09 26.26 -20.69
C GLY A 97 -6.98 27.21 -19.48
N ASN A 98 -8.02 28.01 -19.21
CA ASN A 98 -8.06 28.93 -18.07
C ASN A 98 -8.54 28.27 -16.75
N ASP A 99 -9.00 27.01 -16.77
CA ASP A 99 -9.44 26.31 -15.56
C ASP A 99 -8.25 25.67 -14.82
N GLU A 100 -8.05 26.04 -13.56
CA GLU A 100 -6.94 25.52 -12.73
C GLU A 100 -6.94 23.99 -12.60
N ARG A 101 -8.10 23.32 -12.65
CA ARG A 101 -8.21 21.86 -12.59
C ARG A 101 -7.71 21.23 -13.88
N ILE A 102 -8.03 21.84 -15.01
CA ILE A 102 -7.59 21.41 -16.34
C ILE A 102 -6.09 21.59 -16.48
N LEU A 103 -5.54 22.73 -16.03
CA LEU A 103 -4.10 22.97 -16.02
C LEU A 103 -3.34 21.95 -15.16
N LYS A 104 -3.85 21.62 -13.96
CA LYS A 104 -3.26 20.57 -13.11
C LYS A 104 -3.31 19.18 -13.78
N ALA A 105 -4.40 18.87 -14.47
CA ALA A 105 -4.52 17.63 -15.22
C ALA A 105 -3.54 17.58 -16.39
N ALA A 106 -3.46 18.67 -17.17
CA ALA A 106 -2.52 18.80 -18.28
C ALA A 106 -1.08 18.60 -17.82
N ALA A 107 -0.66 19.26 -16.73
CA ALA A 107 0.68 19.09 -16.15
C ALA A 107 0.97 17.62 -15.77
N ARG A 108 -0.01 16.91 -15.19
CA ARG A 108 0.15 15.47 -14.86
C ARG A 108 0.29 14.61 -16.11
N LEU A 109 -0.49 14.89 -17.16
CA LEU A 109 -0.46 14.14 -18.41
C LEU A 109 0.87 14.35 -19.16
N VAL A 110 1.39 15.59 -19.17
CA VAL A 110 2.69 15.94 -19.74
C VAL A 110 3.83 15.29 -18.94
N ALA A 111 3.82 15.38 -17.61
CA ALA A 111 4.83 14.75 -16.76
C ALA A 111 4.89 13.22 -16.88
N GLN A 112 3.78 12.58 -17.25
CA GLN A 112 3.73 11.14 -17.52
C GLN A 112 4.18 10.75 -18.92
N ASP A 113 4.39 11.74 -19.80
CA ASP A 113 4.79 11.61 -21.20
C ASP A 113 3.89 10.66 -22.00
N ILE A 114 2.57 10.84 -21.88
CA ILE A 114 1.56 9.94 -22.47
C ILE A 114 0.68 10.55 -23.57
N VAL A 115 0.75 11.86 -23.75
CA VAL A 115 -0.08 12.59 -24.73
C VAL A 115 0.70 13.75 -25.33
N GLN A 116 0.26 14.20 -26.50
CA GLN A 116 0.57 15.52 -27.04
C GLN A 116 -0.61 16.44 -26.70
N LEU A 117 -0.37 17.68 -26.27
CA LEU A 117 -1.42 18.51 -25.70
C LEU A 117 -1.42 19.91 -26.30
N THR A 118 -2.61 20.45 -26.56
CA THR A 118 -2.82 21.86 -26.93
C THR A 118 -3.88 22.46 -26.01
N LEU A 119 -3.53 23.54 -25.32
CA LEU A 119 -4.47 24.33 -24.51
C LEU A 119 -5.01 25.48 -25.36
N LEU A 120 -6.31 25.72 -25.30
CA LEU A 120 -6.91 26.93 -25.87
C LEU A 120 -7.29 27.90 -24.74
N GLY A 121 -7.13 29.19 -24.99
CA GLY A 121 -7.40 30.26 -24.04
C GLY A 121 -6.47 31.45 -24.25
N ASP A 122 -6.46 32.39 -23.31
CA ASP A 122 -5.55 33.53 -23.34
C ASP A 122 -4.15 33.08 -22.83
N PRO A 123 -3.09 33.17 -23.66
CA PRO A 123 -1.75 32.75 -23.26
C PRO A 123 -1.23 33.44 -22.00
N LEU A 124 -1.58 34.71 -21.77
CA LEU A 124 -1.13 35.46 -20.59
C LEU A 124 -1.83 34.97 -19.32
N GLU A 125 -3.15 34.74 -19.37
CA GLU A 125 -3.91 34.22 -18.23
C GLU A 125 -3.48 32.79 -17.87
N ILE A 126 -3.24 31.96 -18.89
CA ILE A 126 -2.74 30.59 -18.72
C ILE A 126 -1.34 30.62 -18.08
N ALA A 127 -0.40 31.40 -18.63
CA ALA A 127 0.96 31.50 -18.10
C ALA A 127 0.98 31.99 -16.65
N ASN A 128 0.15 32.98 -16.31
CA ASN A 128 0.01 33.48 -14.95
C ASN A 128 -0.54 32.39 -14.01
N SER A 129 -1.55 31.63 -14.47
CA SER A 129 -2.15 30.55 -13.69
C SER A 129 -1.17 29.40 -13.46
N VAL A 130 -0.42 28.99 -14.48
CA VAL A 130 0.64 27.97 -14.41
C VAL A 130 1.71 28.38 -13.39
N LYS A 131 2.18 29.63 -13.45
CA LYS A 131 3.16 30.17 -12.51
C LYS A 131 2.63 30.22 -11.08
N LYS A 132 1.39 30.69 -10.90
CA LYS A 132 0.71 30.74 -9.59
C LYS A 132 0.56 29.35 -8.98
N LEU A 133 0.25 28.35 -9.78
CA LEU A 133 0.06 26.96 -9.35
C LEU A 133 1.38 26.19 -9.15
N GLY A 134 2.52 26.73 -9.62
CA GLY A 134 3.82 26.06 -9.52
C GLY A 134 3.91 24.76 -10.32
N ILE A 135 3.17 24.67 -11.43
CA ILE A 135 3.12 23.49 -12.30
C ILE A 135 3.94 23.75 -13.58
N SER A 136 4.47 22.69 -14.16
CA SER A 136 5.14 22.74 -15.47
C SER A 136 4.26 22.06 -16.54
N ILE A 137 4.15 22.70 -17.70
CA ILE A 137 3.38 22.21 -18.85
C ILE A 137 4.18 22.28 -20.17
N ASP A 138 5.51 22.36 -20.07
CA ASP A 138 6.45 22.35 -21.21
C ASP A 138 6.61 20.95 -21.84
#